data_AF-A0A959A8K4-F1
#
_entry.id   AF-A0A959A8K4-F1
#
_cell.length_a   1.000
_cell.length_b   1.000
_cell.length_c   1.000
_cell.angle_alpha   90.00
_cell.angle_beta   90.00
_cell.angle_gamma   90.00
#
_symmetry.space_group_name_H-M   'P 1'
#
loop_
_entity.id
_entity.type
_entity.pdbx_description
1 polymer ?
#
loop_
_entity_poly.entity_id
_entity_poly.type
_entity_poly.pdbx_seq_one_letter_code
_entity_poly.pdbx_strand_id
1 'polypeptide(L)'
;MTGNTNLFEALKTGDPAAFSQVYKTCYRSAASAVLNNGGTASDAEDLFQEALFVLVKNLQKPGFEIKAQVGTWLYSVVRNLWYKRLRDSGKELPVEDEKMKALADVPEENAIEIMENLREREAKYAHVIRAIEQTGEECREVILQAYYNEMPDDKIAEKLGYSYAFVRVKRHRCMGKLREILGI
;
A
#
# COMPACT_ATOMS: atom_id res chain seq x y z
N MET A 1 19.51 -17.23 0.36
CA MET A 1 19.99 -15.83 0.43
C MET A 1 20.51 -15.31 -0.93
N THR A 2 19.96 -15.73 -2.09
CA THR A 2 20.58 -15.48 -3.43
C THR A 2 19.72 -14.67 -4.41
N GLY A 3 18.49 -14.29 -4.06
CA GLY A 3 17.57 -13.62 -5.00
C GLY A 3 17.82 -12.12 -5.24
N ASN A 4 18.27 -11.37 -4.22
CA ASN A 4 18.38 -9.91 -4.30
C ASN A 4 19.66 -9.41 -4.98
N THR A 5 20.79 -10.13 -4.82
CA THR A 5 22.08 -9.73 -5.40
C THR A 5 22.03 -9.73 -6.94
N ASN A 6 21.35 -10.71 -7.53
CA ASN A 6 21.17 -10.78 -8.99
C ASN A 6 20.28 -9.63 -9.50
N LEU A 7 19.19 -9.32 -8.80
CA LEU A 7 18.29 -8.22 -9.16
C LEU A 7 19.00 -6.86 -9.13
N PHE A 8 19.80 -6.58 -8.10
CA PHE A 8 20.47 -5.27 -7.98
C PHE A 8 21.55 -5.08 -9.04
N GLU A 9 22.32 -6.11 -9.39
CA GLU A 9 23.27 -6.02 -10.49
C GLU A 9 22.54 -5.82 -11.84
N ALA A 10 21.43 -6.52 -12.07
CA ALA A 10 20.61 -6.33 -13.27
C ALA A 10 20.01 -4.90 -13.36
N LEU A 11 19.59 -4.31 -12.24
CA LEU A 11 19.14 -2.91 -12.21
C LEU A 11 20.27 -1.93 -12.51
N LYS A 12 21.49 -2.17 -12.02
CA LYS A 12 22.66 -1.31 -12.29
C LYS A 12 23.02 -1.27 -13.78
N THR A 13 22.85 -2.39 -14.47
CA THR A 13 23.19 -2.54 -15.90
C THR A 13 22.06 -2.14 -16.84
N GLY A 14 20.89 -1.76 -16.30
CA GLY A 14 19.78 -1.29 -17.11
C GLY A 14 18.85 -2.39 -17.62
N ASP A 15 18.85 -3.59 -17.03
CA ASP A 15 18.06 -4.74 -17.53
C ASP A 15 16.54 -4.47 -17.46
N PRO A 16 15.84 -4.40 -18.61
CA PRO A 16 14.40 -4.14 -18.65
C PRO A 16 13.56 -5.17 -17.88
N ALA A 17 13.99 -6.43 -17.80
CA ALA A 17 13.27 -7.46 -17.06
C ALA A 17 13.35 -7.21 -15.54
N ALA A 18 14.49 -6.73 -15.05
CA ALA A 18 14.66 -6.35 -13.65
C ALA A 18 13.75 -5.16 -13.28
N PHE A 19 13.70 -4.12 -14.12
CA PHE A 19 12.76 -3.00 -13.92
C PHE A 19 11.31 -3.46 -13.96
N SER A 20 10.95 -4.32 -14.92
CA SER A 20 9.58 -4.86 -15.02
C SER A 20 9.19 -5.65 -13.76
N GLN A 21 10.12 -6.46 -13.23
CA GLN A 21 9.90 -7.20 -11.99
C GLN A 21 9.70 -6.28 -10.79
N VAL A 22 10.56 -5.28 -10.62
CA VAL A 22 10.42 -4.30 -9.52
C VAL A 22 9.11 -3.54 -9.64
N TYR A 23 8.74 -3.10 -10.84
CA TYR A 23 7.49 -2.38 -11.07
C TYR A 23 6.29 -3.26 -10.67
N LYS A 24 6.19 -4.49 -11.21
CA LYS A 24 5.09 -5.41 -10.91
C LYS A 24 4.95 -5.74 -9.41
N THR A 25 6.06 -5.80 -8.68
CA THR A 25 6.06 -6.23 -7.27
C THR A 25 5.96 -5.07 -6.28
N CYS A 26 6.52 -3.91 -6.61
CA CYS A 26 6.69 -2.81 -5.65
C CYS A 26 5.78 -1.61 -5.92
N TYR A 27 5.33 -1.40 -7.17
CA TYR A 27 4.59 -0.20 -7.55
C TYR A 27 3.31 -0.01 -6.73
N ARG A 28 2.48 -1.06 -6.57
CA ARG A 28 1.21 -0.97 -5.85
C ARG A 28 1.39 -0.45 -4.42
N SER A 29 2.41 -0.95 -3.72
CA SER A 29 2.72 -0.51 -2.36
C SER A 29 3.17 0.95 -2.35
N ALA A 30 4.17 1.30 -3.19
CA ALA A 30 4.69 2.67 -3.26
C ALA A 30 3.63 3.69 -3.69
N ALA A 31 2.77 3.36 -4.66
CA ALA A 31 1.67 4.21 -5.11
C ALA A 31 0.67 4.50 -4.00
N SER A 32 0.44 3.54 -3.09
CA SER A 32 -0.43 3.76 -1.92
C SER A 32 0.08 4.88 -1.00
N ALA A 33 1.39 5.16 -0.96
CA ALA A 33 1.94 6.28 -0.20
C ALA A 33 1.48 7.64 -0.75
N VAL A 34 1.20 7.73 -2.04
CA VAL A 34 0.77 8.96 -2.72
C VAL A 34 -0.75 9.07 -2.69
N LEU A 35 -1.44 7.99 -3.10
CA LEU A 35 -2.91 7.95 -3.20
C LEU A 35 -3.59 8.16 -1.84
N ASN A 36 -3.06 7.57 -0.77
CA ASN A 36 -3.61 7.75 0.58
C ASN A 36 -3.35 9.16 1.16
N ASN A 37 -2.48 9.94 0.52
CA ASN A 37 -2.07 11.27 0.98
C ASN A 37 -2.45 12.37 -0.02
N GLY A 38 -3.58 12.18 -0.72
CA GLY A 38 -4.20 13.21 -1.57
C GLY A 38 -3.54 13.42 -2.93
N GLY A 39 -2.67 12.50 -3.37
CA GLY A 39 -2.09 12.53 -4.70
C GLY A 39 -2.88 11.70 -5.72
N THR A 40 -2.56 11.87 -6.99
CA THR A 40 -3.20 11.16 -8.11
C THR A 40 -2.41 9.91 -8.51
N ALA A 41 -3.02 9.05 -9.35
CA ALA A 41 -2.29 7.94 -9.97
C ALA A 41 -1.12 8.43 -10.83
N SER A 42 -1.29 9.55 -11.55
CA SER A 42 -0.20 10.16 -12.33
C SER A 42 0.96 10.61 -11.44
N ASP A 43 0.66 11.23 -10.29
CA ASP A 43 1.69 11.60 -9.30
C ASP A 43 2.44 10.36 -8.81
N ALA A 44 1.72 9.27 -8.55
CA ALA A 44 2.33 8.02 -8.09
C ALA A 44 3.26 7.40 -9.14
N GLU A 45 2.87 7.41 -10.42
CA GLU A 45 3.72 6.92 -11.52
C GLU A 45 4.99 7.75 -11.66
N ASP A 46 4.87 9.08 -11.70
CA ASP A 46 6.00 10.00 -11.82
C ASP A 46 6.99 9.80 -10.67
N LEU A 47 6.49 9.79 -9.43
CA LEU A 47 7.32 9.64 -8.24
C LEU A 47 7.96 8.26 -8.14
N PHE A 48 7.28 7.21 -8.59
CA PHE A 48 7.86 5.88 -8.62
C PHE A 48 9.01 5.79 -9.64
N GLN A 49 8.88 6.42 -10.81
CA GLN A 49 9.97 6.50 -11.78
C GLN A 49 11.17 7.28 -11.23
N GLU A 50 10.92 8.41 -10.53
CA GLU A 50 11.98 9.16 -9.85
C GLU A 50 12.66 8.30 -8.77
N ALA A 51 11.88 7.54 -7.98
CA ALA A 51 12.42 6.62 -6.97
C ALA A 51 13.29 5.51 -7.59
N LEU A 52 12.91 4.96 -8.75
CA LEU A 52 13.73 3.99 -9.49
C LEU A 52 15.05 4.61 -9.97
N PHE A 53 15.02 5.87 -10.42
CA PHE A 53 16.25 6.58 -10.79
C PHE A 53 17.18 6.76 -9.58
N VAL A 54 16.63 7.16 -8.42
CA VAL A 54 17.39 7.27 -7.17
C VAL A 54 17.96 5.91 -6.74
N LEU A 55 17.19 4.84 -6.90
CA LEU A 55 17.61 3.47 -6.61
C LEU A 55 18.87 3.10 -7.41
N VAL A 56 18.82 3.24 -8.74
CA VAL A 56 19.94 2.90 -9.63
C VAL A 56 21.16 3.76 -9.31
N LYS A 57 20.97 5.08 -9.13
CA LYS A 57 22.05 6.00 -8.78
C LYS A 57 22.73 5.62 -7.46
N ASN A 58 21.96 5.17 -6.47
CA ASN A 58 22.51 4.73 -5.20
C ASN A 58 23.19 3.37 -5.30
N LEU A 59 22.61 2.41 -6.03
CA LEU A 59 23.23 1.10 -6.28
C LEU A 59 24.61 1.21 -6.96
N GLN A 60 24.84 2.26 -7.76
CA GLN A 60 26.14 2.53 -8.39
C GLN A 60 27.18 3.12 -7.43
N LYS A 61 26.80 3.60 -6.24
CA LYS A 61 27.75 4.16 -5.26
C LYS A 61 28.54 3.06 -4.56
N PRO A 62 29.87 3.19 -4.43
CA PRO A 62 30.67 2.25 -3.65
C PRO A 62 30.17 2.18 -2.20
N GLY A 63 29.97 0.96 -1.69
CA GLY A 63 29.56 0.74 -0.30
C GLY A 63 28.08 1.03 0.02
N PHE A 64 27.25 1.38 -0.97
CA PHE A 64 25.82 1.47 -0.76
C PHE A 64 25.20 0.08 -0.68
N GLU A 65 24.43 -0.16 0.38
CA GLU A 65 23.66 -1.38 0.59
C GLU A 65 22.26 -0.99 1.05
N ILE A 66 21.25 -1.76 0.62
CA ILE A 66 19.89 -1.60 1.12
C ILE A 66 19.68 -2.61 2.25
N LYS A 67 19.58 -2.12 3.49
CA LYS A 67 19.34 -2.99 4.67
C LYS A 67 17.89 -3.49 4.79
N ALA A 68 16.96 -2.91 4.04
CA ALA A 68 15.54 -3.30 3.99
C ALA A 68 15.19 -4.06 2.70
N GLN A 69 13.95 -4.54 2.59
CA GLN A 69 13.47 -5.04 1.29
C GLN A 69 13.34 -3.87 0.28
N VAL A 70 13.66 -4.12 -0.99
CA VAL A 70 13.63 -3.09 -2.05
C VAL A 70 12.29 -2.37 -2.16
N GLY A 71 11.17 -3.08 -1.99
CA GLY A 71 9.83 -2.49 -2.00
C GLY A 71 9.61 -1.50 -0.85
N THR A 72 10.12 -1.81 0.35
CA THR A 72 10.08 -0.91 1.51
C THR A 72 10.91 0.35 1.28
N TRP A 73 12.10 0.18 0.70
CA TRP A 73 12.96 1.31 0.36
C TRP A 73 12.28 2.21 -0.68
N LEU A 74 11.71 1.65 -1.74
CA LEU A 74 10.98 2.38 -2.78
C LEU A 74 9.76 3.11 -2.23
N TYR A 75 8.96 2.46 -1.37
CA TYR A 75 7.84 3.09 -0.68
C TYR A 75 8.31 4.34 0.09
N SER A 76 9.40 4.22 0.84
CA SER A 76 9.94 5.31 1.65
C SER A 76 10.39 6.48 0.78
N VAL A 77 11.09 6.20 -0.32
CA VAL A 77 11.52 7.24 -1.26
C VAL A 77 10.33 7.93 -1.90
N VAL A 78 9.35 7.18 -2.41
CA VAL A 78 8.13 7.76 -3.01
C VAL A 78 7.36 8.62 -2.01
N ARG A 79 7.17 8.15 -0.78
CA ARG A 79 6.51 8.93 0.28
C ARG A 79 7.24 10.25 0.54
N ASN A 80 8.57 10.21 0.65
CA ASN A 80 9.38 11.40 0.93
C ASN A 80 9.34 12.40 -0.22
N LEU A 81 9.39 11.92 -1.46
CA LEU A 81 9.25 12.76 -2.65
C LEU A 81 7.86 13.41 -2.70
N TRP A 82 6.80 12.68 -2.34
CA TRP A 82 5.46 13.23 -2.26
C TRP A 82 5.34 14.34 -1.20
N TYR A 83 5.82 14.09 0.02
CA TYR A 83 5.80 15.10 1.07
C TYR A 83 6.66 16.32 0.75
N LYS A 84 7.80 16.13 0.08
CA LYS A 84 8.59 17.23 -0.47
C LYS A 84 7.76 18.04 -1.46
N ARG A 85 7.07 17.40 -2.41
CA ARG A 85 6.18 18.06 -3.38
C ARG A 85 5.06 18.85 -2.69
N LEU A 86 4.42 18.26 -1.66
CA LEU A 86 3.39 18.95 -0.88
C LEU A 86 3.93 20.21 -0.19
N ARG A 87 5.08 20.09 0.49
CA ARG A 87 5.74 21.22 1.15
C ARG A 87 6.12 22.33 0.16
N ASP A 88 6.71 21.95 -0.97
CA ASP A 88 7.14 22.90 -2.01
C ASP A 88 5.92 23.57 -2.69
N SER A 89 4.74 22.92 -2.66
CA SER A 89 3.46 23.49 -3.13
C SER A 89 2.70 24.34 -2.10
N GLY A 90 3.22 24.48 -0.88
CA GLY A 90 2.57 25.24 0.20
C GLY A 90 1.33 24.55 0.82
N LYS A 91 1.15 23.24 0.61
CA LYS A 91 0.07 22.46 1.22
C LYS A 91 0.46 21.98 2.62
N GLU A 92 -0.50 21.96 3.54
CA GLU A 92 -0.31 21.39 4.88
C GLU A 92 -0.10 19.87 4.80
N LEU A 93 0.87 19.37 5.56
CA LEU A 93 1.16 17.94 5.69
C LEU A 93 0.20 17.32 6.73
N PRO A 94 -0.15 16.03 6.60
CA PRO A 94 -0.85 15.30 7.67
C PRO A 94 -0.09 15.40 9.01
N VAL A 95 -0.83 15.67 10.09
CA VAL A 95 -0.32 16.05 11.42
C VAL A 95 0.53 14.96 12.10
N GLU A 96 0.52 13.72 11.60
CA GLU A 96 1.22 12.59 12.23
C GLU A 96 2.74 12.51 11.93
N ASP A 97 3.28 13.34 11.03
CA ASP A 97 4.67 13.21 10.54
C ASP A 97 5.57 14.44 10.82
N GLU A 98 5.34 15.18 11.93
CA GLU A 98 6.14 16.36 12.32
C GLU A 98 7.65 16.08 12.53
N LYS A 99 8.05 14.81 12.67
CA LYS A 99 9.46 14.41 12.80
C LYS A 99 10.24 14.49 11.48
N MET A 100 9.60 14.73 10.34
CA MET A 100 10.24 14.65 9.02
C MET A 100 10.78 15.99 8.49
N LYS A 101 11.20 16.90 9.38
CA LYS A 101 11.64 18.28 9.05
C LYS A 101 12.94 18.39 8.24
N ALA A 102 13.67 17.31 8.00
CA ALA A 102 14.89 17.36 7.19
C ALA A 102 15.18 16.02 6.50
N LEU A 103 14.65 15.81 5.29
CA LEU A 103 15.07 14.69 4.44
C LEU A 103 15.22 15.13 2.99
N ALA A 104 16.33 15.81 2.71
CA ALA A 104 16.93 15.84 1.37
C ALA A 104 17.99 14.73 1.19
N ASP A 105 18.37 14.05 2.27
CA ASP A 105 19.11 12.80 2.26
C ASP A 105 18.29 11.78 3.03
N VAL A 106 18.17 10.56 2.52
CA VAL A 106 17.35 9.48 3.10
C VAL A 106 18.18 8.74 4.16
N PRO A 107 17.99 8.95 5.48
CA PRO A 107 18.64 8.13 6.49
C PRO A 107 17.87 6.81 6.59
N GLU A 108 18.59 5.69 6.59
CA GLU A 108 18.05 4.33 6.73
C GLU A 108 17.22 4.13 8.00
N GLU A 109 17.39 4.99 9.01
CA GLU A 109 16.69 4.92 10.29
C GLU A 109 15.16 5.00 10.15
N ASN A 110 14.64 5.70 9.13
CA ASN A 110 13.20 5.71 8.85
C ASN A 110 12.71 4.44 8.14
N ALA A 111 13.57 3.68 7.46
CA ALA A 111 13.15 2.52 6.66
C ALA A 111 12.72 1.33 7.54
N ILE A 112 13.28 1.19 8.75
CA ILE A 112 12.93 0.11 9.69
C ILE A 112 11.54 0.34 10.29
N GLU A 113 11.26 1.55 10.79
CA GLU A 113 9.93 1.91 11.32
C GLU A 113 8.84 1.82 10.24
N ILE A 114 9.16 2.19 8.99
CA ILE A 114 8.27 2.03 7.85
C ILE A 114 8.04 0.55 7.53
N MET A 115 9.07 -0.29 7.62
CA MET A 115 8.97 -1.74 7.38
C MET A 115 8.06 -2.41 8.41
N GLU A 116 8.20 -2.05 9.68
CA GLU A 116 7.35 -2.56 10.76
C GLU A 116 5.89 -2.12 10.54
N ASN A 117 5.67 -0.83 10.26
CA ASN A 117 4.34 -0.32 9.93
C ASN A 117 3.72 -0.98 8.70
N LEU A 118 4.49 -1.23 7.63
CA LEU A 118 4.00 -1.90 6.44
C LEU A 118 3.66 -3.37 6.72
N ARG A 119 4.53 -4.10 7.43
CA ARG A 119 4.27 -5.48 7.83
C ARG A 119 3.04 -5.58 8.73
N GLU A 120 2.88 -4.66 9.67
CA GLU A 120 1.69 -4.59 10.51
C GLU A 120 0.43 -4.32 9.68
N ARG A 121 0.50 -3.38 8.72
CA ARG A 121 -0.63 -3.10 7.83
C ARG A 121 -0.97 -4.30 6.97
N GLU A 122 0.01 -4.94 6.33
CA GLU A 122 -0.20 -6.16 5.54
C GLU A 122 -0.76 -7.30 6.40
N ALA A 123 -0.26 -7.48 7.62
CA ALA A 123 -0.78 -8.46 8.56
C ALA A 123 -2.24 -8.16 8.96
N LYS A 124 -2.57 -6.89 9.22
CA LYS A 124 -3.94 -6.42 9.50
C LYS A 124 -4.86 -6.66 8.31
N TYR A 125 -4.44 -6.31 7.09
CA TYR A 125 -5.20 -6.58 5.87
C TYR A 125 -5.44 -8.08 5.67
N ALA A 126 -4.40 -8.89 5.77
CA ALA A 126 -4.52 -10.35 5.63
C ALA A 126 -5.43 -10.95 6.71
N HIS A 127 -5.39 -10.40 7.93
CA HIS A 127 -6.29 -10.80 9.00
C HIS A 127 -7.75 -10.45 8.68
N VAL A 128 -8.03 -9.24 8.19
CA VAL A 128 -9.37 -8.83 7.76
C VAL A 128 -9.92 -9.70 6.62
N ILE A 129 -9.10 -10.01 5.61
CA ILE A 129 -9.52 -10.88 4.51
C ILE A 129 -9.88 -12.29 5.02
N ARG A 130 -9.02 -12.88 5.87
CA ARG A 130 -9.32 -14.18 6.49
C ARG A 130 -10.58 -14.13 7.36
N ALA A 131 -10.79 -13.04 8.10
CA ALA A 131 -11.96 -12.88 8.94
C ALA A 131 -13.25 -12.80 8.09
N ILE A 132 -13.21 -12.08 6.96
CA ILE A 132 -14.31 -12.03 5.99
C ILE A 132 -14.62 -13.42 5.44
N GLU A 133 -13.61 -14.22 5.08
CA GLU A 133 -13.82 -15.60 4.61
C GLU A 133 -14.48 -16.49 5.67
N GLN A 134 -14.12 -16.33 6.95
CA GLN A 134 -14.71 -17.06 8.08
C GLN A 134 -16.16 -16.64 8.39
N THR A 135 -16.65 -15.51 7.87
CA THR A 135 -18.06 -15.13 8.04
C THR A 135 -19.03 -16.06 7.30
N GLY A 136 -18.55 -16.82 6.31
CA GLY A 136 -19.35 -17.69 5.45
C GLY A 136 -19.80 -17.00 4.16
N GLU A 137 -20.11 -17.79 3.14
CA GLU A 137 -20.29 -17.31 1.75
C GLU A 137 -21.33 -16.19 1.61
N GLU A 138 -22.51 -16.34 2.19
CA GLU A 138 -23.56 -15.32 2.13
C GLU A 138 -23.16 -14.00 2.82
N CYS A 139 -22.42 -14.08 3.92
CA CYS A 139 -21.94 -12.88 4.62
C CYS A 139 -20.81 -12.21 3.88
N ARG A 140 -19.87 -12.99 3.35
CA ARG A 140 -18.79 -12.50 2.49
C ARG A 140 -19.36 -11.71 1.32
N GLU A 141 -20.34 -12.28 0.62
CA GLU A 141 -20.91 -11.65 -0.57
C GLU A 141 -21.59 -10.31 -0.22
N VAL A 142 -22.43 -10.29 0.82
CA VAL A 142 -23.09 -9.05 1.27
C VAL A 142 -22.07 -7.99 1.71
N ILE A 143 -21.01 -8.37 2.42
CA ILE A 143 -19.96 -7.45 2.87
C ILE A 143 -19.19 -6.89 1.66
N LEU A 144 -18.81 -7.73 0.69
CA LEU A 144 -18.10 -7.28 -0.50
C LEU A 144 -18.96 -6.33 -1.34
N GLN A 145 -20.23 -6.67 -1.60
CA GLN A 145 -21.09 -5.78 -2.38
C GLN A 145 -21.31 -4.42 -1.68
N ALA A 146 -21.50 -4.42 -0.36
CA ALA A 146 -21.78 -3.20 0.39
C ALA A 146 -20.55 -2.29 0.59
N TYR A 147 -19.38 -2.87 0.88
CA TYR A 147 -18.22 -2.10 1.34
C TYR A 147 -17.08 -2.06 0.33
N TYR A 148 -16.96 -3.06 -0.55
CA TYR A 148 -15.94 -3.04 -1.61
C TYR A 148 -16.48 -2.42 -2.90
N ASN A 149 -17.70 -2.78 -3.29
CA ASN A 149 -18.35 -2.22 -4.48
C ASN A 149 -19.24 -1.01 -4.18
N GLU A 150 -19.31 -0.58 -2.91
CA GLU A 150 -20.12 0.56 -2.44
C GLU A 150 -21.58 0.55 -2.94
N MET A 151 -22.16 -0.65 -3.12
CA MET A 151 -23.50 -0.79 -3.66
C MET A 151 -24.56 -0.45 -2.61
N PRO A 152 -25.64 0.27 -2.98
CA PRO A 152 -26.77 0.50 -2.09
C PRO A 152 -27.59 -0.79 -1.90
N ASP A 153 -28.28 -0.89 -0.75
CA ASP A 153 -28.93 -2.13 -0.29
C ASP A 153 -30.00 -2.68 -1.26
N ASP A 154 -30.67 -1.81 -1.99
CA ASP A 154 -31.64 -2.17 -3.04
C ASP A 154 -30.95 -2.87 -4.22
N LYS A 155 -29.77 -2.41 -4.63
CA LYS A 155 -28.99 -3.04 -5.70
C LYS A 155 -28.34 -4.35 -5.26
N ILE A 156 -27.96 -4.46 -4.00
CA ILE A 156 -27.51 -5.73 -3.43
C ILE A 156 -28.66 -6.73 -3.40
N ALA A 157 -29.87 -6.28 -3.02
CA ALA A 157 -31.06 -7.12 -2.98
C ALA A 157 -31.41 -7.68 -4.36
N GLU A 158 -31.45 -6.82 -5.38
CA GLU A 158 -31.63 -7.22 -6.78
C GLU A 158 -30.57 -8.23 -7.23
N LYS A 159 -29.29 -7.95 -6.94
CA LYS A 159 -28.16 -8.77 -7.39
C LYS A 159 -28.13 -10.17 -6.76
N LEU A 160 -28.48 -10.27 -5.47
CA LEU A 160 -28.40 -11.51 -4.72
C LEU A 160 -29.74 -12.26 -4.66
N GLY A 161 -30.80 -11.75 -5.30
CA GLY A 161 -32.12 -12.36 -5.26
C GLY A 161 -32.78 -12.29 -3.87
N TYR A 162 -32.43 -11.29 -3.07
CA TYR A 162 -32.94 -11.08 -1.72
C TYR A 162 -33.97 -9.95 -1.67
N SER A 163 -34.72 -9.86 -0.56
CA SER A 163 -35.51 -8.66 -0.29
C SER A 163 -34.63 -7.57 0.32
N TYR A 164 -35.00 -6.30 0.09
CA TYR A 164 -34.31 -5.15 0.68
C TYR A 164 -34.21 -5.24 2.21
N ALA A 165 -35.31 -5.62 2.88
CA ALA A 165 -35.35 -5.81 4.32
C ALA A 165 -34.39 -6.92 4.79
N PHE A 166 -34.29 -8.01 4.03
CA PHE A 166 -33.36 -9.09 4.33
C PHE A 166 -31.90 -8.63 4.22
N VAL A 167 -31.54 -7.90 3.17
CA VAL A 167 -30.16 -7.36 3.00
C VAL A 167 -29.75 -6.48 4.17
N ARG A 168 -30.62 -5.58 4.63
CA ARG A 168 -30.33 -4.71 5.79
C ARG A 168 -30.02 -5.51 7.05
N VAL A 169 -30.88 -6.49 7.37
CA VAL A 169 -30.70 -7.36 8.55
C VAL A 169 -29.46 -8.24 8.39
N LYS A 170 -29.28 -8.83 7.22
CA LYS A 170 -28.15 -9.71 6.90
C LYS A 170 -26.83 -8.94 7.01
N ARG A 171 -26.72 -7.75 6.42
CA ARG A 171 -25.53 -6.90 6.50
C ARG A 171 -25.19 -6.57 7.95
N HIS A 172 -26.17 -6.15 8.75
CA HIS A 172 -25.94 -5.87 10.18
C HIS A 172 -25.40 -7.10 10.93
N ARG A 173 -26.02 -8.26 10.74
CA ARG A 173 -25.58 -9.53 11.36
C ARG A 173 -24.18 -9.95 10.89
N CYS A 174 -23.90 -9.85 9.61
CA CYS A 174 -22.61 -10.23 9.02
C CYS A 174 -21.49 -9.30 9.50
N MET A 175 -21.76 -8.00 9.66
CA MET A 175 -20.81 -7.07 10.28
C MET A 175 -20.59 -7.36 11.76
N GLY A 176 -21.62 -7.75 12.51
CA GLY A 176 -21.48 -8.21 13.89
C GLY A 176 -20.57 -9.44 13.98
N LYS A 177 -20.82 -10.45 13.14
CA LYS A 177 -19.98 -11.66 13.05
C LYS A 177 -18.54 -11.33 12.67
N LEU A 178 -18.33 -10.42 11.71
CA LEU A 178 -16.98 -10.00 11.32
C LEU A 178 -16.23 -9.34 12.48
N ARG A 179 -16.90 -8.48 13.25
CA ARG A 179 -16.33 -7.85 14.45
C ARG A 179 -15.94 -8.87 15.52
N GLU A 180 -16.81 -9.84 15.80
CA GLU A 180 -16.51 -10.96 16.71
C GLU A 180 -15.25 -11.73 16.29
N ILE A 181 -15.11 -12.06 14.99
CA ILE A 181 -13.94 -12.76 14.45
C ILE A 181 -12.66 -11.91 14.58
N LEU A 182 -12.79 -10.60 14.37
CA LEU A 182 -11.69 -9.64 14.49
C LEU A 182 -11.35 -9.27 15.95
N GLY A 183 -12.20 -9.62 16.91
CA GLY A 183 -12.02 -9.27 18.32
C GLY A 183 -12.17 -7.78 18.62
N ILE A 184 -13.04 -7.08 17.88
CA ILE A 184 -13.30 -5.63 18.02
C ILE A 184 -14.78 -5.29 18.24
#